data_AF-A0A949SSU7-F1
#
_entry.id   AF-A0A949SSU7-F1
#
_cell.length_a   1.000
_cell.length_b   1.000
_cell.length_c   1.000
_cell.angle_alpha   90.00
_cell.angle_beta   90.00
_cell.angle_gamma   90.00
#
_symmetry.space_group_name_H-M   'P 1'
#
loop_
_entity.id
_entity.type
_entity.pdbx_description
1 polymer ?
#
loop_
_entity_poly.entity_id
_entity_poly.type
_entity_poly.pdbx_seq_one_letter_code
_entity_poly.pdbx_strand_id
1 'polypeptide(L)' 'MLRHRPRGSTSSEKNLCSNRLIQKVLHEWREPRHDAFEGRNVWSLFNAFTESLKDGNLAELPKRTEALHGLLDTHVGLSA' A
#
# COMPACT_ATOMS: atom_id res chain seq x y z
N MET A 1 27.80 21.25 21.58
CA MET A 1 27.58 21.15 20.12
C MET A 1 26.94 19.79 19.83
N LEU A 2 25.61 19.67 19.98
CA LEU A 2 24.88 18.43 19.73
C LEU A 2 24.63 18.28 18.22
N ARG A 3 25.25 17.28 17.59
CA ARG A 3 24.89 16.87 16.23
C ARG A 3 23.70 15.92 16.32
N HIS A 4 22.52 16.39 15.91
CA HIS A 4 21.37 15.52 15.66
C HIS A 4 21.73 14.54 14.53
N ARG A 5 21.80 13.24 14.86
CA ARG A 5 21.81 12.16 13.87
C ARG A 5 20.41 12.07 13.25
N PRO A 6 20.26 12.04 11.91
CA PRO A 6 18.96 11.79 11.31
C PRO A 6 18.55 10.34 11.62
N ARG A 7 17.29 10.15 12.06
CA ARG A 7 16.69 8.83 12.22
C ARG A 7 16.73 8.15 10.85
N GLY A 8 17.50 7.07 10.73
CA GLY A 8 17.55 6.27 9.52
C GLY A 8 16.18 5.65 9.27
N SER A 9 15.61 5.94 8.09
CA SER A 9 14.47 5.19 7.55
C SER A 9 14.78 3.70 7.64
N THR A 10 13.93 2.97 8.34
CA THR A 10 14.04 1.53 8.51
C THR A 10 13.94 0.84 7.15
N SER A 11 14.91 -0.04 6.86
CA SER A 11 15.04 -0.83 5.62
C SER A 11 13.76 -1.58 5.18
N SER A 12 12.79 -1.73 6.09
CA SER A 12 11.50 -2.40 5.92
C SER A 12 10.59 -1.78 4.84
N GLU A 13 10.72 -0.50 4.55
CA GLU A 13 9.84 0.21 3.59
C GLU A 13 10.20 -0.11 2.13
N LYS A 14 11.47 -0.49 1.86
CA LYS A 14 12.00 -0.63 0.50
C LYS A 14 11.56 -1.90 -0.25
N ASN A 15 10.74 -2.75 0.34
CA ASN A 15 10.23 -3.97 -0.30
C ASN A 15 8.73 -4.21 -0.06
N LEU A 16 7.93 -3.16 0.15
CA LEU A 16 6.49 -3.33 0.35
C LEU A 16 5.84 -4.00 -0.88
N CYS A 17 6.27 -3.60 -2.08
CA CYS A 17 5.73 -4.08 -3.34
C CYS A 17 6.84 -4.40 -4.35
N SER A 18 6.86 -5.63 -4.85
CA SER A 18 7.68 -5.97 -6.00
C SER A 18 7.22 -5.17 -7.23
N ASN A 19 8.11 -4.93 -8.19
CA ASN A 19 7.75 -4.19 -9.42
C ASN A 19 6.54 -4.82 -10.15
N ARG A 20 6.43 -6.15 -10.13
CA ARG A 20 5.28 -6.90 -10.67
C ARG A 20 3.97 -6.58 -9.93
N LEU A 21 4.02 -6.47 -8.61
CA LEU A 21 2.84 -6.10 -7.82
C LEU A 21 2.38 -4.68 -8.18
N ILE A 22 3.31 -3.74 -8.34
CA ILE A 22 2.98 -2.36 -8.72
C ILE A 22 2.27 -2.32 -10.09
N GLN A 23 2.71 -3.11 -11.08
CA GLN A 23 2.03 -3.17 -12.37
C GLN A 23 0.59 -3.69 -12.26
N LYS A 24 0.36 -4.73 -11.44
CA LYS A 24 -0.99 -5.26 -11.19
C LYS A 24 -1.88 -4.22 -10.52
N VAL A 25 -1.36 -3.53 -9.50
CA VAL A 25 -2.09 -2.48 -8.79
C VAL A 25 -2.43 -1.31 -9.70
N LEU A 26 -1.52 -0.92 -10.59
CA LEU A 26 -1.79 0.14 -11.57
C LEU A 26 -2.85 -0.27 -12.59
N HIS A 27 -2.88 -1.53 -13.01
CA HIS A 27 -3.93 -2.04 -13.87
C HIS A 27 -5.28 -2.01 -13.15
N GLU A 28 -5.35 -2.59 -11.94
CA GLU A 28 -6.58 -2.62 -11.13
C GLU A 28 -7.06 -1.20 -10.74
N TRP A 29 -6.14 -0.26 -10.53
CA TRP A 29 -6.48 1.14 -10.28
C TRP A 29 -7.10 1.82 -11.50
N ARG A 30 -6.62 1.49 -12.71
CA ARG A 30 -7.11 2.10 -13.96
C ARG A 30 -8.40 1.44 -14.42
N GLU A 31 -8.45 0.13 -14.34
CA GLU A 31 -9.51 -0.75 -14.84
C GLU A 31 -9.91 -1.71 -13.70
N PRO A 32 -10.65 -1.21 -12.68
CA PRO A 32 -11.01 -2.03 -11.54
C PRO A 32 -12.02 -3.12 -11.93
N ARG A 33 -11.90 -4.29 -11.29
CA ARG A 33 -12.84 -5.40 -11.45
C ARG A 33 -14.22 -5.13 -10.84
N HIS A 34 -14.31 -4.12 -9.98
CA HIS A 34 -15.53 -3.75 -9.27
C HIS A 34 -15.82 -2.26 -9.48
N ASP A 35 -17.02 -1.93 -9.97
CA ASP A 35 -17.47 -0.55 -10.22
C ASP A 35 -17.33 0.34 -8.97
N ALA A 36 -17.52 -0.23 -7.79
CA ALA A 36 -17.34 0.49 -6.53
C ALA A 36 -15.93 1.08 -6.40
N PHE A 37 -14.91 0.43 -6.96
CA PHE A 37 -13.50 0.84 -6.86
C PHE A 37 -13.08 1.85 -7.94
N GLU A 38 -14.01 2.34 -8.77
CA GLU A 38 -13.70 3.36 -9.77
C GLU A 38 -13.34 4.72 -9.17
N GLY A 39 -13.88 5.03 -7.98
CA GLY A 39 -13.61 6.30 -7.32
C GLY A 39 -12.11 6.52 -7.13
N ARG A 40 -11.53 7.63 -7.58
CA ARG A 40 -10.08 7.86 -7.47
C ARG A 40 -9.69 8.40 -6.09
N ASN A 41 -10.00 7.62 -5.06
CA ASN A 41 -9.75 7.94 -3.65
C ASN A 41 -8.90 6.87 -2.96
N VAL A 42 -8.50 7.15 -1.72
CA VAL A 42 -7.63 6.27 -0.91
C VAL A 42 -8.25 4.90 -0.67
N TRP A 43 -9.56 4.82 -0.50
CA TRP A 43 -10.27 3.57 -0.30
C TRP A 43 -10.20 2.68 -1.55
N SER A 44 -10.43 3.24 -2.74
CA SER A 44 -10.27 2.49 -3.99
C SER A 44 -8.83 2.09 -4.26
N LEU A 45 -7.85 2.94 -3.89
CA LEU A 45 -6.44 2.61 -4.02
C LEU A 45 -6.09 1.41 -3.13
N PHE A 46 -6.57 1.42 -1.88
CA PHE A 46 -6.42 0.30 -0.97
C PHE A 46 -7.02 -0.98 -1.56
N ASN A 47 -8.24 -0.93 -2.10
CA ASN A 47 -8.87 -2.09 -2.71
C ASN A 47 -8.10 -2.61 -3.94
N ALA A 48 -7.55 -1.72 -4.79
CA ALA A 48 -6.70 -2.11 -5.91
C ALA A 48 -5.46 -2.91 -5.47
N PHE A 49 -4.86 -2.54 -4.32
CA PHE A 49 -3.81 -3.34 -3.68
C PHE A 49 -4.30 -4.70 -3.21
N THR A 50 -5.45 -4.75 -2.54
CA THR A 50 -5.98 -6.02 -2.02
C THR A 50 -6.31 -7.00 -3.15
N GLU A 51 -6.97 -6.56 -4.23
CA GLU A 51 -7.26 -7.40 -5.40
C GLU A 51 -5.99 -7.93 -6.07
N SER A 52 -4.97 -7.07 -6.22
CA SER A 52 -3.69 -7.45 -6.80
C SER A 52 -2.92 -8.49 -5.96
N LEU A 53 -3.14 -8.51 -4.64
CA LEU A 53 -2.53 -9.45 -3.71
C LEU A 53 -3.28 -10.79 -3.64
N LYS A 54 -4.59 -10.83 -3.95
CA LYS A 54 -5.37 -12.08 -4.01
C LYS A 54 -4.83 -13.06 -5.04
N ASP A 55 -4.29 -12.53 -6.15
CA ASP A 55 -3.63 -13.32 -7.19
C ASP A 55 -2.22 -13.83 -6.76
N GLY A 56 -1.80 -13.57 -5.52
CA GLY A 56 -0.49 -13.92 -4.96
C GLY A 56 -0.59 -14.88 -3.77
N ASN A 57 0.34 -14.74 -2.81
CA ASN A 57 0.31 -15.54 -1.59
C ASN A 57 -0.73 -14.97 -0.60
N LEU A 58 -1.89 -15.63 -0.51
CA LEU A 58 -2.98 -15.25 0.40
C LEU A 58 -2.58 -15.24 1.87
N ALA A 59 -1.57 -16.03 2.28
CA ALA A 59 -1.08 -16.03 3.66
C ALA A 59 -0.39 -14.71 4.05
N GLU A 60 0.19 -14.02 3.07
CA GLU A 60 0.84 -12.72 3.27
C GLU A 60 -0.14 -11.54 3.19
N LEU A 61 -1.38 -11.79 2.77
CA LEU A 61 -2.40 -10.75 2.59
C LEU A 61 -2.59 -9.92 3.87
N PRO A 62 -2.85 -10.49 5.06
CA PRO A 62 -3.16 -9.71 6.25
C PRO A 62 -2.01 -8.77 6.64
N LYS A 63 -0.79 -9.30 6.66
CA LYS A 63 0.42 -8.55 7.01
C LYS A 63 0.69 -7.40 6.02
N ARG A 64 0.49 -7.63 4.73
CA ARG A 64 0.71 -6.62 3.69
C ARG A 64 -0.36 -5.54 3.72
N THR A 65 -1.61 -5.90 3.94
CA THR A 65 -2.71 -4.93 4.02
C THR A 65 -2.66 -4.11 5.29
N GLU A 66 -2.22 -4.68 6.43
CA GLU A 66 -2.00 -3.94 7.67
C GLU A 66 -0.90 -2.87 7.51
N ALA A 67 0.23 -3.25 6.91
CA ALA A 67 1.31 -2.29 6.62
C ALA A 67 0.86 -1.19 5.64
N LEU A 68 0.04 -1.54 4.65
CA LEU A 68 -0.54 -0.58 3.71
C LEU A 68 -1.51 0.39 4.41
N HIS A 69 -2.35 -0.11 5.32
CA HIS A 69 -3.25 0.73 6.12
C HIS A 69 -2.46 1.78 6.91
N GLY A 70 -1.42 1.39 7.65
CA GLY A 70 -0.61 2.35 8.41
C GLY A 70 0.06 3.43 7.53
N LEU A 71 0.47 3.05 6.32
CA LEU A 71 1.01 4.01 5.34
C LEU A 71 -0.05 4.99 4.84
N LEU A 72 -1.26 4.49 4.53
CA LEU A 72 -2.35 5.33 4.04
C LEU A 72 -2.94 6.21 5.14
N ASP A 73 -3.04 5.73 6.37
CA ASP A 73 -3.50 6.50 7.54
C ASP A 73 -2.62 7.74 7.77
N THR A 74 -1.30 7.58 7.59
CA THR A 74 -0.36 8.70 7.64
C THR A 74 -0.65 9.75 6.55
N HIS A 75 -1.03 9.29 5.35
CA HIS A 75 -1.33 10.18 4.23
C HIS A 75 -2.65 10.95 4.39
N VAL A 76 -3.65 10.33 5.03
CA VAL A 76 -4.96 10.98 5.29
C VAL A 76 -5.01 11.74 6.62
N GLY A 77 -3.89 11.86 7.33
CA GLY A 77 -3.78 12.62 8.57
C GLY A 77 -4.40 11.94 9.79
N LEU A 78 -4.53 10.61 9.75
CA LEU A 78 -5.03 9.78 10.86
C LEU A 78 -3.92 9.26 11.78
N SER A 79 -2.70 9.80 11.67
CA SER A 79 -1.57 9.45 12.55
C SER A 79 -1.89 9.77 14.02
N ALA A 80 -1.80 8.76 14.89
CA ALA A 80 -1.91 8.90 16.34
C ALA A 80 -0.76 9.70 16.97
#